data_AF-A0A2E0PSX0-F1
#
_entry.id   AF-A0A2E0PSX0-F1
#
_cell.length_a   1.000
_cell.length_b   1.000
_cell.length_c   1.000
_cell.angle_alpha   90.00
_cell.angle_beta   90.00
_cell.angle_gamma   90.00
#
_symmetry.space_group_name_H-M   'P 1'
#
loop_
_entity.id
_entity.type
_entity.pdbx_description
1 polymer ?
#
loop_
_entity_poly.entity_id
_entity_poly.type
_entity_poly.pdbx_seq_one_letter_code
_entity_poly.pdbx_strand_id
1 'polypeptide(L)'
;MGERKKGRRIKIKLGLRAKKISEDVDSYTDQIGWTTSTSDTILSDFGEPEEIVKREPDTLIHHCSMCGSRMEIPKPKRERYKVICAHPECGHEDVIGY
;
A
#
# COMPACT_ATOMS: atom_id res chain seq x y z
N MET A 1 1.08 66.92 -0.86
CA MET A 1 1.68 66.60 -2.17
C MET A 1 2.95 65.82 -1.91
N GLY A 2 3.01 64.54 -2.30
CA GLY A 2 4.19 63.70 -2.11
C GLY A 2 4.29 62.73 -3.28
N GLU A 3 5.14 63.05 -4.25
CA GLU A 3 5.30 62.28 -5.48
C GLU A 3 5.91 60.90 -5.18
N ARG A 4 5.17 59.83 -5.50
CA ARG A 4 5.69 58.46 -5.40
C ARG A 4 6.77 58.26 -6.47
N LYS A 5 8.03 58.16 -6.06
CA LYS A 5 9.17 57.89 -6.95
C LYS A 5 8.93 56.57 -7.70
N LYS A 6 8.75 56.63 -9.03
CA LYS A 6 8.66 55.43 -9.90
C LYS A 6 9.97 54.64 -9.77
N GLY A 7 9.89 53.41 -9.25
CA GLY A 7 11.04 52.53 -9.07
C GLY A 7 11.78 52.30 -10.40
N ARG A 8 13.11 52.40 -10.37
CA ARG A 8 13.96 52.12 -11.54
C ARG A 8 13.86 50.63 -11.90
N ARG A 9 13.60 50.32 -13.17
CA ARG A 9 13.68 48.95 -13.70
C ARG A 9 15.13 48.45 -13.65
N ILE A 10 15.38 47.39 -12.90
CA ILE A 10 16.69 46.74 -12.82
C ILE A 10 16.92 45.98 -14.14
N LYS A 11 18.01 46.29 -14.85
CA LYS A 11 18.46 45.51 -16.01
C LYS A 11 19.20 44.27 -15.48
N ILE A 12 18.50 43.15 -15.39
CA ILE A 12 19.11 41.85 -15.08
C ILE A 12 19.99 41.47 -16.29
N LYS A 13 21.31 41.44 -16.11
CA LYS A 13 22.20 40.86 -17.12
C LYS A 13 21.98 39.34 -17.07
N LEU A 14 21.23 38.80 -18.04
CA LEU A 14 21.09 37.36 -18.26
C LEU A 14 22.44 36.80 -18.74
N GLY A 15 23.36 36.66 -17.79
CA GLY A 15 24.70 36.15 -17.98
C GLY A 15 24.88 34.81 -17.28
N LEU A 16 23.96 33.87 -17.50
CA LEU A 16 24.22 32.45 -17.27
C LEU A 16 24.07 31.74 -18.61
N ARG A 17 25.08 31.93 -19.45
CA ARG A 17 25.31 31.06 -20.61
C ARG A 17 25.79 29.74 -20.00
N ALA A 18 24.86 28.87 -19.60
CA ALA A 18 25.16 27.56 -19.06
C ALA A 18 26.01 26.82 -20.10
N LYS A 19 27.32 26.72 -19.81
CA LYS A 19 28.34 26.25 -20.74
C LYS A 19 28.42 24.75 -20.52
N LYS A 20 27.44 24.04 -21.08
CA LYS A 20 27.24 22.58 -21.00
C LYS A 20 26.68 22.11 -19.66
N ILE A 21 25.69 21.22 -19.72
CA ILE A 21 25.35 20.34 -18.62
C ILE A 21 26.60 19.47 -18.41
N SER A 22 27.18 19.46 -17.21
CA SER A 22 28.22 18.48 -16.92
C SER A 22 27.59 17.10 -17.01
N GLU A 23 28.27 16.16 -17.67
CA GLU A 23 27.95 14.73 -17.64
C GLU A 23 28.31 14.15 -16.26
N ASP A 24 27.93 14.84 -15.19
CA ASP A 24 27.86 14.23 -13.87
C ASP A 24 26.65 13.31 -13.96
N VAL A 25 26.97 12.07 -14.33
CA VAL A 25 26.11 10.91 -14.48
C VAL A 25 24.86 11.10 -13.64
N ASP A 26 23.75 11.37 -14.32
CA ASP A 26 22.41 11.28 -13.76
C ASP A 26 22.21 9.80 -13.44
N SER A 27 22.79 9.34 -12.33
CA SER A 27 22.68 7.98 -11.83
C SER A 27 21.32 7.82 -11.16
N TYR A 28 20.29 8.41 -11.75
CA TYR A 28 18.93 8.12 -11.39
C TYR A 28 18.62 6.73 -11.95
N THR A 29 18.87 5.73 -11.13
CA THR A 29 18.45 4.37 -11.40
C THR A 29 16.95 4.33 -11.14
N ASP A 30 16.16 4.04 -12.17
CA ASP A 30 14.76 3.63 -12.04
C ASP A 30 14.68 2.25 -11.37
N GLN A 31 15.19 2.14 -10.14
CA GLN A 31 15.02 0.99 -9.26
C GLN A 31 14.32 1.44 -7.99
N ILE A 32 13.15 2.06 -8.19
CA ILE A 32 12.11 2.14 -7.16
C ILE A 32 11.00 1.17 -7.59
N GLY A 33 11.40 -0.08 -7.83
CA GLY A 33 10.54 -1.24 -7.64
C GLY A 33 11.04 -1.94 -6.38
N TRP A 34 10.24 -2.79 -5.74
CA TRP A 34 10.73 -3.71 -4.70
C TRP A 34 11.77 -4.67 -5.30
N THR A 35 13.00 -4.22 -5.52
CA THR A 35 14.12 -5.06 -5.91
C THR A 35 14.91 -5.33 -4.64
N THR A 36 14.67 -6.50 -4.08
CA THR A 36 15.52 -7.13 -3.07
C THR A 36 16.87 -7.45 -3.71
N SER A 37 17.80 -6.49 -3.70
CA SER A 37 19.20 -6.75 -4.06
C SER A 37 19.86 -7.57 -2.95
N THR A 38 19.72 -8.89 -3.06
CA THR A 38 20.81 -9.89 -3.03
C THR A 38 22.05 -9.65 -2.16
N SER A 39 21.90 -9.26 -0.89
CA SER A 39 22.93 -9.55 0.14
C SER A 39 22.37 -9.32 1.54
N ASP A 40 22.38 -10.39 2.35
CA ASP A 40 22.57 -10.38 3.81
C ASP A 40 21.44 -10.67 4.81
N THR A 41 20.25 -11.13 4.40
CA THR A 41 19.36 -11.84 5.36
C THR A 41 18.48 -12.94 4.74
N ILE A 42 19.02 -13.74 3.82
CA ILE A 42 18.36 -15.02 3.49
C ILE A 42 18.78 -16.01 4.57
N LEU A 43 17.85 -16.18 5.50
CA LEU A 43 17.84 -17.12 6.61
C LEU A 43 17.96 -18.56 6.04
N SER A 44 19.19 -19.05 5.85
CA SER A 44 19.52 -20.35 5.25
C SER A 44 19.07 -21.58 6.06
N ASP A 45 18.06 -21.47 6.93
CA ASP A 45 17.60 -22.57 7.79
C ASP A 45 16.07 -22.64 7.96
N PHE A 46 15.32 -22.03 7.04
CA PHE A 46 13.95 -22.46 6.76
C PHE A 46 13.98 -23.08 5.37
N GLY A 47 13.95 -24.41 5.33
CA GLY A 47 13.97 -25.17 4.08
C GLY A 47 13.03 -24.55 3.05
N GLU A 48 13.56 -24.37 1.83
CA GLU A 48 12.84 -24.20 0.58
C GLU A 48 11.40 -23.64 0.72
N PRO A 49 11.16 -22.33 0.57
CA PRO A 49 9.80 -21.81 0.43
C PRO A 49 9.25 -22.11 -0.98
N GLU A 50 9.37 -23.35 -1.46
CA GLU A 50 8.92 -23.75 -2.79
C GLU A 50 7.46 -24.20 -2.81
N GLU A 51 6.78 -24.33 -1.66
CA GLU A 51 5.39 -24.77 -1.60
C GLU A 51 4.46 -23.96 -0.69
N ILE A 52 4.81 -22.71 -0.33
CA ILE A 52 3.76 -21.72 -0.01
C ILE A 52 3.19 -21.24 -1.35
N VAL A 53 2.66 -22.20 -2.12
CA VAL A 53 1.71 -21.96 -3.20
C VAL A 53 0.74 -20.94 -2.66
N LYS A 54 0.50 -19.88 -3.42
CA LYS A 54 -0.45 -18.81 -3.17
C LYS A 54 -1.86 -19.38 -2.98
N ARG A 55 -2.10 -20.10 -1.89
CA ARG A 55 -3.39 -20.62 -1.48
C ARG A 55 -4.16 -19.36 -1.11
N GLU A 56 -5.16 -19.05 -1.92
CA GLU A 56 -6.14 -18.04 -1.54
C GLU A 56 -6.58 -18.32 -0.10
N PRO A 57 -6.84 -17.28 0.72
CA PRO A 57 -7.27 -17.51 2.09
C PRO A 57 -8.54 -18.38 2.08
N ASP A 58 -8.40 -19.60 2.60
CA ASP A 58 -9.49 -20.57 2.70
C ASP A 58 -10.58 -20.09 3.69
N THR A 59 -10.25 -19.09 4.51
CA THR A 59 -11.08 -18.55 5.57
C THR A 59 -11.36 -17.05 5.39
N LEU A 60 -12.59 -16.66 5.69
CA LEU A 60 -13.09 -15.30 5.73
C LEU A 60 -13.35 -14.90 7.18
N ILE A 61 -13.06 -13.65 7.50
CA ILE A 61 -13.33 -13.07 8.81
C ILE A 61 -14.70 -12.41 8.77
N HIS A 62 -15.65 -12.93 9.53
CA HIS A 62 -16.98 -12.34 9.72
C HIS A 62 -17.09 -11.65 11.08
N HIS A 63 -17.84 -10.56 11.13
CA HIS A 63 -18.16 -9.84 12.35
C HIS A 63 -19.66 -9.96 12.62
N CYS A 64 -20.04 -10.55 13.76
CA CYS A 64 -21.44 -10.71 14.13
C CYS A 64 -22.07 -9.33 14.40
N SER A 65 -23.24 -9.05 13.79
CA SER A 65 -23.91 -7.75 13.92
C SER A 65 -24.41 -7.46 15.34
N MET A 66 -24.78 -8.50 16.10
CA MET A 66 -25.35 -8.35 17.44
C MET A 66 -24.31 -8.24 18.55
N CYS A 67 -23.28 -9.07 18.54
CA CYS A 67 -22.28 -9.14 19.63
C CYS A 67 -20.90 -8.62 19.25
N GLY A 68 -20.66 -8.28 17.98
CA GLY A 68 -19.37 -7.80 17.49
C GLY A 68 -18.26 -8.86 17.51
N SER A 69 -18.55 -10.10 17.86
CA SER A 69 -17.56 -11.18 17.90
C SER A 69 -16.97 -11.41 16.52
N ARG A 70 -15.65 -11.59 16.48
CA ARG A 70 -14.92 -11.99 15.27
C ARG A 70 -15.01 -13.50 15.09
N MET A 71 -15.47 -13.94 13.93
CA MET A 71 -15.59 -15.35 13.58
C MET A 71 -14.77 -15.65 12.33
N GLU A 72 -14.05 -16.77 12.35
CA GLU A 72 -13.34 -17.31 11.19
C GLU A 72 -14.23 -18.36 10.53
N ILE A 73 -14.66 -18.09 9.30
CA ILE A 73 -15.63 -18.91 8.57
C ILE A 73 -14.96 -19.41 7.29
N PRO A 74 -15.14 -20.68 6.91
CA PRO A 74 -14.65 -21.16 5.61
C PRO A 74 -15.32 -20.38 4.47
N LYS A 75 -14.60 -20.23 3.35
CA LYS A 75 -15.11 -19.54 2.16
C LYS A 75 -16.45 -20.17 1.70
N PRO A 76 -17.57 -19.43 1.73
CA PRO A 76 -18.85 -19.95 1.28
C PRO A 76 -18.82 -20.14 -0.24
N LYS A 77 -19.43 -21.23 -0.71
CA LYS A 77 -19.53 -21.54 -2.15
C LYS A 77 -20.60 -20.72 -2.87
N ARG A 78 -21.48 -20.05 -2.12
CA ARG A 78 -22.63 -19.29 -2.64
C ARG A 78 -22.50 -17.83 -2.23
N GLU A 79 -22.98 -16.94 -3.09
CA GLU A 79 -23.03 -15.50 -2.81
C GLU A 79 -23.96 -15.15 -1.64
N ARG A 80 -25.03 -15.93 -1.47
CA ARG A 80 -26.00 -15.78 -0.37
C ARG A 80 -25.84 -16.91 0.64
N TYR A 81 -25.51 -16.56 1.87
CA TYR A 81 -25.27 -17.52 2.95
C TYR A 81 -25.71 -16.96 4.31
N LYS A 82 -25.97 -17.88 5.24
CA LYS A 82 -26.30 -17.56 6.63
C LYS A 82 -25.13 -17.93 7.52
N VAL A 83 -24.81 -17.05 8.46
CA VAL A 83 -23.78 -17.27 9.47
C VAL A 83 -24.44 -17.30 10.83
N ILE A 84 -24.28 -18.41 11.55
CA ILE A 84 -24.74 -18.53 12.94
C ILE A 84 -23.58 -18.12 13.85
N CYS A 85 -23.86 -17.24 14.80
CA CYS A 85 -22.86 -16.84 15.78
C CYS A 85 -22.45 -18.03 16.66
N ALA A 86 -21.14 -18.32 16.71
CA ALA A 86 -20.57 -19.37 17.55
C ALA A 86 -20.60 -19.03 19.06
N HIS A 87 -20.97 -17.80 19.42
CA HIS A 87 -21.06 -17.38 20.82
C HIS A 87 -22.35 -17.95 21.45
N PRO A 88 -22.26 -18.74 22.53
CA PRO A 88 -23.39 -19.50 23.08
C PRO A 88 -24.56 -18.63 23.57
N GLU A 89 -24.27 -17.39 23.96
CA GLU A 89 -25.28 -16.44 24.44
C GLU A 89 -25.95 -15.63 23.32
N CYS A 90 -25.37 -15.61 22.11
CA CYS A 90 -25.83 -14.73 21.04
C CYS A 90 -26.77 -15.47 20.08
N GLY A 91 -26.36 -16.64 19.58
CA GLY A 91 -27.17 -17.46 18.66
C GLY A 91 -27.68 -16.74 17.40
N HIS A 92 -27.14 -15.55 17.09
CA HIS A 92 -27.67 -14.69 16.04
C HIS A 92 -27.38 -15.25 14.64
N GLU A 93 -28.36 -15.16 13.75
CA GLU A 93 -28.24 -15.53 12.34
C GLU A 93 -28.04 -14.28 11.48
N ASP A 94 -26.82 -14.06 11.00
CA ASP A 94 -26.53 -13.02 10.00
C ASP A 94 -26.79 -13.55 8.59
N VAL A 95 -27.65 -12.86 7.83
CA VAL A 95 -27.88 -13.13 6.40
C VAL A 95 -26.98 -12.22 5.58
N ILE A 96 -26.08 -12.81 4.79
CA ILE A 96 -25.13 -12.09 3.95
C ILE A 96 -25.51 -12.32 2.48
N GLY A 97 -25.59 -11.22 1.72
CA GLY A 97 -26.01 -11.16 0.32
C GLY A 97 -27.43 -10.61 0.17
N TYR A 98 -27.58 -9.60 -0.70
CA TYR A 98 -28.87 -8.99 -1.06
C TYR A 98 -29.64 -9.85 -2.09
#